data_AF-A0A7C2DNE5-F1
#
_entry.id   AF-A0A7C2DNE5-F1
#
_cell.length_a   1.000
_cell.length_b   1.000
_cell.length_c   1.000
_cell.angle_alpha   90.00
_cell.angle_beta   90.00
_cell.angle_gamma   90.00
#
_symmetry.space_group_name_H-M   'P 1'
#
loop_
_entity.id
_entity.type
_entity.pdbx_description
1 polymer ?
#
loop_
_entity_poly.entity_id
_entity_poly.type
_entity_poly.pdbx_seq_one_letter_code
_entity_poly.pdbx_strand_id
1 'polypeptide(L)'
;MCSAIPFPKDPPRRTAYSPCRGVSADASLKSAGAWLSGISYGGERVTYIIAEPCIGVKDRACVEVCPVDCIYEYVEEVGAYVVPDPSTGAGVDKQVIPRGEATHVPPETGITKDQLKAQLYIHPEECIDCGACESVCPVTAIFPEGSVPEQWQSYIPLQYAAFGIKK
;
A
#
# COMPACT_ATOMS: atom_id res chain seq x y z
N MET A 1 31.21 -29.43 -8.22
CA MET A 1 31.25 -28.05 -7.67
C MET A 1 30.17 -27.24 -8.37
N CYS A 2 29.01 -27.10 -7.72
CA CYS A 2 27.89 -26.32 -8.25
C CYS A 2 28.19 -24.83 -8.09
N SER A 3 28.41 -24.14 -9.20
CA SER A 3 28.32 -22.68 -9.25
C SER A 3 26.85 -22.28 -9.19
N ALA A 4 26.46 -21.52 -8.17
CA ALA A 4 25.15 -20.92 -8.08
C ALA A 4 25.05 -19.76 -9.08
N ILE A 5 24.14 -19.90 -10.04
CA ILE A 5 23.83 -18.87 -11.05
C ILE A 5 22.80 -17.91 -10.40
N PRO A 6 23.00 -16.58 -10.46
CA PRO A 6 22.05 -15.62 -9.88
C PRO A 6 20.71 -15.64 -10.63
N PHE A 7 19.63 -15.68 -9.84
CA PHE A 7 18.25 -15.60 -10.31
C PHE A 7 17.96 -14.22 -10.92
N PRO A 8 17.40 -14.14 -12.14
CA PRO A 8 16.93 -12.88 -12.72
C PRO A 8 15.65 -12.41 -12.00
N LYS A 9 15.70 -11.20 -11.44
CA LYS A 9 14.57 -10.50 -10.78
C LYS A 9 13.79 -9.64 -11.76
N ASP A 10 13.09 -10.25 -12.72
CA ASP A 10 12.09 -9.52 -13.51
C ASP A 10 10.83 -10.37 -13.73
N PRO A 11 9.62 -9.90 -13.35
CA PRO A 11 8.38 -10.56 -13.71
C PRO A 11 8.07 -10.36 -15.22
N PRO A 12 7.45 -11.36 -15.88
CA PRO A 12 7.24 -11.32 -17.32
C PRO A 12 6.28 -10.19 -17.73
N ARG A 13 6.83 -9.29 -18.54
CA ARG A 13 6.14 -8.30 -19.37
C ARG A 13 4.94 -8.96 -20.07
N ARG A 14 3.71 -8.59 -19.70
CA ARG A 14 2.48 -8.99 -20.42
C ARG A 14 2.50 -8.36 -21.82
N THR A 15 3.18 -9.00 -22.75
CA THR A 15 2.91 -8.82 -24.17
C THR A 15 1.58 -9.48 -24.49
N ALA A 16 0.65 -8.65 -24.95
CA ALA A 16 -0.58 -9.04 -25.60
C ALA A 16 -0.34 -10.17 -26.61
N TYR A 17 -1.05 -11.28 -26.45
CA TYR A 17 -1.35 -12.17 -27.56
C TYR A 17 -2.81 -12.61 -27.47
N SER A 18 -3.54 -12.17 -28.50
CA SER A 18 -4.89 -12.55 -28.89
C SER A 18 -5.10 -14.07 -28.95
N PRO A 19 -6.26 -14.59 -28.53
CA PRO A 19 -6.75 -15.88 -28.99
C PRO A 19 -7.87 -15.66 -30.01
N CYS A 20 -7.52 -15.55 -31.30
CA CYS A 20 -8.46 -15.91 -32.36
C CYS A 20 -8.51 -17.44 -32.47
N ARG A 21 -9.50 -18.08 -31.84
CA ARG A 21 -10.25 -19.20 -32.42
C ARG A 21 -11.40 -19.61 -31.51
N GLY A 22 -12.60 -19.44 -32.03
CA GLY A 22 -13.83 -19.89 -31.40
C GLY A 22 -13.89 -21.41 -31.27
N VAL A 23 -14.48 -21.83 -30.17
CA VAL A 23 -15.28 -23.05 -30.06
C VAL A 23 -16.54 -22.64 -29.31
N SER A 24 -17.67 -22.82 -30.00
CA SER A 24 -19.01 -22.63 -29.48
C SER A 24 -19.32 -23.58 -28.32
N ALA A 25 -19.99 -23.08 -27.29
CA ALA A 25 -21.01 -23.85 -26.56
C ALA A 25 -21.86 -22.88 -25.72
N ASP A 26 -23.05 -22.59 -26.23
CA ASP A 26 -24.21 -22.32 -25.39
C ASP A 26 -24.45 -23.57 -24.52
N ALA A 27 -24.46 -23.40 -23.20
CA ALA A 27 -25.03 -24.37 -22.28
C ALA A 27 -25.47 -23.63 -21.00
N SER A 28 -26.74 -23.25 -21.02
CA SER A 28 -27.55 -22.97 -19.85
C SER A 28 -27.38 -24.04 -18.76
N LEU A 29 -26.80 -23.67 -17.62
CA LEU A 29 -27.06 -24.31 -16.33
C LEU A 29 -27.52 -23.25 -15.33
N LYS A 30 -28.81 -22.98 -15.38
CA LYS A 30 -29.55 -22.33 -14.30
C LYS A 30 -29.61 -23.30 -13.10
N SER A 31 -29.20 -22.78 -11.95
CA SER A 31 -29.73 -23.07 -10.60
C SER A 31 -29.64 -24.50 -10.04
N ALA A 32 -28.69 -24.70 -9.12
CA ALA A 32 -28.92 -25.43 -7.87
C ALA A 32 -27.83 -25.11 -6.82
N GLY A 33 -28.22 -24.39 -5.74
CA GLY A 33 -27.61 -24.46 -4.40
C GLY A 33 -26.33 -23.63 -4.15
N ALA A 34 -26.36 -22.32 -3.96
CA ALA A 34 -26.79 -21.66 -2.72
C ALA A 34 -26.06 -22.12 -1.43
N TRP A 35 -24.73 -22.25 -1.44
CA TRP A 35 -23.89 -22.31 -0.20
C TRP A 35 -22.52 -21.62 -0.29
N LEU A 36 -22.16 -21.02 -1.43
CA LEU A 36 -20.92 -20.21 -1.55
C LEU A 36 -21.17 -18.70 -1.40
N SER A 37 -22.36 -18.32 -0.95
CA SER A 37 -22.73 -16.95 -0.57
C SER A 37 -22.67 -16.84 0.96
N GLY A 38 -21.49 -16.85 1.56
CA GLY A 38 -21.41 -16.84 3.02
C GLY A 38 -20.04 -16.83 3.67
N ILE A 39 -18.94 -17.10 2.95
CA ILE A 39 -17.63 -16.70 3.47
C ILE A 39 -17.40 -15.26 3.02
N SER A 40 -18.15 -14.36 3.67
CA SER A 40 -17.65 -13.01 3.87
C SER A 40 -16.33 -13.19 4.62
N TYR A 41 -15.21 -13.18 3.91
CA TYR A 41 -13.94 -12.79 4.51
C TYR A 41 -14.00 -11.28 4.78
N GLY A 42 -15.01 -10.86 5.56
CA GLY A 42 -15.02 -9.60 6.30
C GLY A 42 -14.13 -9.78 7.53
N GLY A 43 -12.91 -10.27 7.31
CA GLY A 43 -11.85 -10.01 8.25
C GLY A 43 -11.55 -8.53 8.08
N GLU A 44 -11.96 -7.72 9.06
CA GLU A 44 -11.40 -6.39 9.30
C GLU A 44 -9.88 -6.54 9.14
N ARG A 45 -9.34 -6.13 7.99
CA ARG A 45 -7.89 -6.08 7.83
C ARG A 45 -7.44 -4.94 8.71
N VAL A 46 -6.92 -5.27 9.88
CA VAL A 46 -6.32 -4.28 10.76
C VAL A 46 -5.04 -3.84 10.07
N THR A 47 -4.99 -2.58 9.66
CA THR A 47 -3.76 -1.97 9.17
C THR A 47 -3.02 -1.32 10.32
N TYR A 48 -1.73 -1.09 10.12
CA TYR A 48 -1.01 -0.10 10.89
C TYR A 48 -1.24 1.29 10.31
N ILE A 49 -1.27 2.29 11.18
CA ILE A 49 -1.35 3.70 10.85
C ILE A 49 -0.19 4.44 11.50
N ILE A 50 0.25 5.50 10.85
CA ILE A 50 1.28 6.43 11.34
C ILE A 50 0.61 7.70 11.82
N ALA A 51 0.84 8.03 13.09
CA ALA A 51 0.30 9.19 13.77
C ALA A 51 1.27 10.38 13.78
N GLU A 52 0.85 11.45 14.45
CA GLU A 52 1.57 12.71 14.64
C GLU A 52 3.07 12.59 14.99
N PRO A 53 3.55 11.64 15.83
CA PRO A 53 4.96 11.64 16.23
C PRO A 53 5.95 11.43 15.07
N CYS A 54 5.49 10.97 13.90
CA CYS A 54 6.32 10.83 12.71
C CYS A 54 6.62 12.16 12.01
N ILE A 55 5.79 13.19 12.22
CA ILE A 55 5.88 14.49 11.55
C ILE A 55 7.25 15.12 11.82
N GLY A 56 8.02 15.35 10.76
CA GLY A 56 9.35 15.96 10.81
C GLY A 56 10.50 15.03 11.21
N VAL A 57 10.22 13.82 11.68
CA VAL A 57 11.26 12.83 12.07
C VAL A 57 11.65 11.99 10.86
N LYS A 58 10.67 11.38 10.18
CA LYS A 58 10.86 10.60 8.95
C LYS A 58 12.10 9.69 8.94
N ASP A 59 12.32 8.95 10.03
CA ASP A 59 13.52 8.15 10.25
C ASP A 59 13.69 7.00 9.25
N ARG A 60 12.59 6.52 8.66
CA ARG A 60 12.54 5.46 7.62
C ARG A 60 13.01 4.07 8.09
N ALA A 61 13.39 3.85 9.36
CA ALA A 61 13.70 2.50 9.87
C ALA A 61 12.54 1.50 9.67
N CYS A 62 11.29 1.97 9.70
CA CYS A 62 10.11 1.13 9.45
C CYS A 62 10.02 0.60 8.02
N VAL A 63 10.61 1.30 7.04
CA VAL A 63 10.56 0.94 5.62
C VAL A 63 11.40 -0.31 5.37
N GLU A 64 12.61 -0.34 5.94
CA GLU A 64 13.57 -1.43 5.78
C GLU A 64 13.07 -2.78 6.31
N VAL A 65 12.21 -2.75 7.32
CA VAL A 65 11.70 -3.95 7.99
C VAL A 65 10.36 -4.43 7.44
N CYS A 66 9.71 -3.66 6.57
CA CYS A 66 8.40 -3.99 6.07
C CYS A 66 8.50 -5.10 5.01
N PRO A 67 7.93 -6.30 5.24
CA PRO A 67 8.08 -7.43 4.30
C PRO A 67 7.32 -7.24 2.97
N VAL A 68 6.43 -6.26 2.89
CA VAL A 68 5.56 -5.98 1.74
C VAL A 68 5.74 -4.57 1.19
N ASP A 69 6.74 -3.83 1.67
CA ASP A 69 7.08 -2.48 1.19
C ASP A 69 5.89 -1.48 1.18
N CYS A 70 4.92 -1.64 2.07
CA CYS A 70 3.66 -0.86 2.06
C CYS A 70 3.77 0.54 2.71
N ILE A 71 4.98 1.08 2.89
CA ILE A 71 5.22 2.40 3.50
C ILE A 71 5.66 3.38 2.42
N TYR A 72 4.95 4.50 2.33
CA TYR A 72 5.09 5.49 1.27
C TYR A 72 5.46 6.87 1.83
N GLU A 73 6.24 7.60 1.06
CA GLU A 73 6.58 9.01 1.25
C GLU A 73 6.01 9.83 0.09
N TYR A 74 5.44 11.00 0.35
CA TYR A 74 5.07 11.94 -0.70
C TYR A 74 6.28 12.76 -1.16
N VAL A 75 6.62 12.67 -2.44
CA VAL A 75 7.72 13.43 -3.06
C VAL A 75 7.15 14.44 -4.04
N GLU A 76 7.29 15.72 -3.70
CA GLU A 76 6.76 16.83 -4.52
C GLU A 76 7.37 16.92 -5.91
N GLU A 77 8.63 16.50 -6.07
CA GLU A 77 9.35 16.53 -7.34
C GLU A 77 8.69 15.65 -8.40
N VAL A 78 8.08 14.55 -7.97
CA VAL A 78 7.32 13.62 -8.83
C VAL A 78 5.81 13.74 -8.64
N GLY A 79 5.35 14.51 -7.63
CA GLY A 79 3.95 14.70 -7.29
C GLY A 79 3.22 13.42 -6.88
N ALA A 80 3.94 12.43 -6.35
CA ALA A 80 3.42 11.09 -6.09
C ALA A 80 3.94 10.49 -4.78
N TYR A 81 3.23 9.47 -4.29
CA TYR A 81 3.67 8.60 -3.21
C TYR A 81 4.68 7.58 -3.75
N VAL A 82 5.84 7.47 -3.12
CA VAL A 82 6.92 6.57 -3.51
C VAL A 82 7.36 5.75 -2.30
N VAL A 83 7.80 4.51 -2.54
CA VAL A 83 8.46 3.70 -1.51
C VAL A 83 9.88 4.23 -1.32
N PRO A 84 10.28 4.61 -0.09
CA PRO A 84 11.57 5.25 0.15
C PRO A 84 12.73 4.23 0.20
N ASP A 85 13.11 3.64 -0.93
CA ASP A 85 14.23 2.68 -1.03
C ASP A 85 15.58 3.34 -0.63
N PRO A 86 16.41 2.68 0.20
CA PRO A 86 17.71 3.20 0.66
C PRO A 86 18.84 2.96 -0.37
N SER A 87 18.65 2.08 -1.35
CA SER A 87 19.72 1.60 -2.23
C SER A 87 19.91 2.46 -3.48
N THR A 88 18.91 3.26 -3.86
CA THR A 88 18.97 4.09 -5.07
C THR A 88 19.06 5.59 -4.82
N GLY A 89 18.98 6.05 -3.56
CA GLY A 89 19.05 7.49 -3.23
C GLY A 89 18.24 8.34 -4.22
N ALA A 90 16.90 8.24 -4.18
CA ALA A 90 15.96 8.78 -5.19
C ALA A 90 15.70 7.89 -6.44
N GLY A 91 15.46 6.59 -6.25
CA GLY A 91 15.18 5.68 -7.37
C GLY A 91 13.76 5.77 -7.94
N VAL A 92 13.58 6.60 -8.96
CA VAL A 92 12.43 6.66 -9.89
C VAL A 92 12.17 5.33 -10.66
N ASP A 93 12.98 4.31 -10.44
CA ASP A 93 12.93 2.99 -11.06
C ASP A 93 11.94 2.00 -10.40
N LYS A 94 11.44 2.30 -9.20
CA LYS A 94 10.26 1.63 -8.61
C LYS A 94 9.08 2.59 -8.49
N GLN A 95 8.72 3.27 -9.57
CA GLN A 95 7.44 3.96 -9.67
C GLN A 95 6.29 2.94 -9.72
N VAL A 96 5.92 2.43 -8.55
CA VAL A 96 4.60 1.83 -8.29
C VAL A 96 3.78 3.01 -7.78
N ILE A 97 3.05 3.74 -8.64
CA ILE A 97 1.75 3.32 -9.18
C ILE A 97 1.65 3.59 -10.70
N PRO A 98 1.27 2.59 -11.52
CA PRO A 98 0.50 2.87 -12.73
C PRO A 98 -0.76 1.98 -12.79
N ARG A 99 -1.88 2.47 -12.23
CA ARG A 99 -3.22 2.21 -12.79
C ARG A 99 -4.27 3.19 -12.27
N GLY A 100 -4.16 4.43 -12.69
CA GLY A 100 -5.14 5.47 -12.38
C GLY A 100 -4.51 6.62 -11.60
N GLU A 101 -5.14 7.78 -11.72
CA GLU A 101 -4.69 9.11 -11.30
C GLU A 101 -4.40 9.25 -9.79
N ALA A 102 -3.34 8.62 -9.29
CA ALA A 102 -2.89 8.74 -7.89
C ALA A 102 -2.08 10.03 -7.64
N THR A 103 -2.33 11.08 -8.42
CA THR A 103 -1.75 12.42 -8.27
C THR A 103 -2.80 13.49 -8.00
N HIS A 104 -4.03 13.11 -7.67
CA HIS A 104 -4.96 14.04 -7.05
C HIS A 104 -4.93 13.81 -5.55
N VAL A 105 -4.15 14.63 -4.84
CA VAL A 105 -4.48 15.00 -3.46
C VAL A 105 -5.97 15.32 -3.48
N PRO A 106 -6.86 14.54 -2.84
CA PRO A 106 -8.28 14.82 -2.90
C PRO A 106 -8.48 16.18 -2.24
N PRO A 107 -8.89 17.22 -2.99
CA PRO A 107 -9.06 18.56 -2.43
C PRO A 107 -10.15 18.59 -1.34
N GLU A 108 -10.97 17.54 -1.21
CA GLU A 108 -11.99 17.42 -0.18
C GLU A 108 -11.46 17.09 1.23
N THR A 109 -10.21 16.64 1.39
CA THR A 109 -9.69 16.18 2.70
C THR A 109 -9.19 17.31 3.60
N GLY A 110 -9.04 18.53 3.08
CA GLY A 110 -8.55 19.69 3.86
C GLY A 110 -7.08 19.59 4.28
N ILE A 111 -6.34 18.57 3.82
CA ILE A 111 -4.92 18.38 4.12
C ILE A 111 -4.10 19.26 3.19
N THR A 112 -3.21 20.08 3.75
CA THR A 112 -2.27 20.87 2.93
C THR A 112 -1.16 19.98 2.40
N LYS A 113 -0.57 20.36 1.26
CA LYS A 113 0.59 19.65 0.69
C LYS A 113 1.75 19.53 1.69
N ASP A 114 1.92 20.53 2.55
CA ASP A 114 2.94 20.55 3.59
C ASP A 114 2.72 19.44 4.63
N GLN A 115 1.46 19.15 4.99
CA GLN A 115 1.13 18.06 5.91
C GLN A 115 1.41 16.70 5.29
N LEU A 116 1.10 16.52 4.00
CA LEU A 116 1.42 15.30 3.24
C LEU A 116 2.94 15.06 3.16
N LYS A 117 3.71 16.12 3.03
CA LYS A 117 5.18 16.03 3.02
C LYS A 117 5.78 15.86 4.41
N ALA A 118 5.06 16.08 5.49
CA ALA A 118 5.67 16.10 6.82
C ALA A 118 5.84 14.69 7.44
N GLN A 119 5.10 13.69 6.98
CA GLN A 119 5.13 12.32 7.52
C GLN A 119 5.17 11.22 6.44
N LEU A 120 5.26 9.96 6.90
CA LEU A 120 5.11 8.76 6.07
C LEU A 120 3.66 8.22 6.19
N TYR A 121 3.27 7.39 5.22
CA TYR A 121 1.94 6.77 5.12
C TYR A 121 2.06 5.26 4.91
N ILE A 122 1.16 4.47 5.51
CA ILE A 122 1.05 3.02 5.33
C ILE A 122 -0.17 2.74 4.45
N HIS A 123 0.00 1.95 3.40
CA HIS A 123 -1.11 1.59 2.52
C HIS A 123 -1.99 0.50 3.17
N PRO A 124 -3.27 0.77 3.45
CA PRO A 124 -4.11 -0.11 4.26
C PRO A 124 -4.51 -1.42 3.58
N GLU A 125 -4.57 -1.47 2.25
CA GLU A 125 -4.85 -2.73 1.53
C GLU A 125 -3.61 -3.57 1.23
N GLU A 126 -2.40 -3.01 1.41
CA GLU A 126 -1.14 -3.74 1.20
C GLU A 126 -0.55 -4.21 2.52
N CYS A 127 -0.85 -3.51 3.61
CA CYS A 127 -0.44 -3.92 4.95
C CYS A 127 -1.00 -5.31 5.30
N ILE A 128 -0.11 -6.19 5.77
CA ILE A 128 -0.43 -7.56 6.18
C ILE A 128 -0.45 -7.74 7.71
N ASP A 129 -0.53 -6.65 8.48
CA ASP A 129 -0.60 -6.65 9.94
C ASP A 129 0.58 -7.39 10.64
N CYS A 130 1.80 -7.31 10.08
CA CYS A 130 2.95 -8.07 10.63
C CYS A 130 3.61 -7.48 11.89
N GLY A 131 3.35 -6.20 12.21
CA GLY A 131 3.88 -5.53 13.40
C GLY A 131 5.38 -5.22 13.42
N ALA A 132 6.12 -5.54 12.34
CA ALA A 132 7.57 -5.32 12.30
C ALA A 132 7.95 -3.82 12.49
N CYS A 133 7.14 -2.93 11.93
CA CYS A 133 7.38 -1.49 11.91
C CYS A 133 7.21 -0.80 13.29
N GLU A 134 6.35 -1.31 14.17
CA GLU A 134 6.09 -0.72 15.49
C GLU A 134 7.34 -0.76 16.38
N SER A 135 8.02 -1.91 16.41
CA SER A 135 9.18 -2.14 17.28
C SER A 135 10.43 -1.36 16.90
N VAL A 136 10.53 -0.91 15.64
CA VAL A 136 11.69 -0.18 15.13
C VAL A 136 11.49 1.33 15.10
N CYS A 137 10.26 1.80 15.29
CA CYS A 137 9.98 3.23 15.22
C CYS A 137 10.58 3.95 16.45
N PRO A 138 11.56 4.86 16.28
CA PRO A 138 12.26 5.47 17.40
C PRO A 138 11.38 6.41 18.24
N VAL A 139 10.30 6.90 17.66
CA VAL A 139 9.36 7.86 18.26
C VAL A 139 7.98 7.25 18.53
N THR A 140 7.85 5.93 18.35
CA THR A 140 6.59 5.20 18.59
C THR A 140 5.40 5.87 17.89
N ALA A 141 5.55 6.19 16.60
CA ALA A 141 4.52 6.84 15.80
C ALA A 141 3.53 5.87 15.15
N ILE A 142 3.85 4.57 15.16
CA ILE A 142 3.13 3.55 14.39
C ILE A 142 2.28 2.74 15.35
N PHE A 143 0.98 2.67 15.07
CA PHE A 143 -0.01 1.96 15.89
C PHE A 143 -0.87 1.09 14.99
N PRO A 144 -1.32 -0.09 15.45
CA PRO A 144 -2.40 -0.78 14.77
C PRO A 144 -3.68 0.04 14.94
N GLU A 145 -4.52 0.04 13.91
CA GLU A 145 -5.72 0.88 13.85
C GLU A 145 -6.65 0.74 15.08
N GLY A 146 -6.76 -0.47 15.63
CA GLY A 146 -7.58 -0.76 16.80
C GLY A 146 -6.99 -0.28 18.14
N SER A 147 -5.74 0.15 18.19
CA SER A 147 -5.08 0.61 19.43
C SER A 147 -4.56 2.04 19.34
N VAL A 148 -5.05 2.82 18.38
CA VAL A 148 -4.68 4.23 18.23
C VAL A 148 -5.29 5.04 19.38
N PRO A 149 -4.49 5.83 20.12
CA PRO A 149 -5.01 6.76 21.12
C PRO A 149 -6.05 7.71 20.52
N GLU A 150 -7.07 8.09 21.30
CA GLU A 150 -8.20 8.93 20.85
C GLU A 150 -7.76 10.22 20.15
N GLN A 151 -6.71 10.85 20.66
CA GLN A 151 -6.11 12.07 20.09
C GLN A 151 -5.61 11.93 18.65
N TRP A 152 -5.33 10.71 18.18
CA TRP A 152 -4.81 10.44 16.84
C TRP A 152 -5.75 9.61 15.96
N GLN A 153 -6.99 9.35 16.40
CA GLN A 153 -7.96 8.63 15.58
C GLN A 153 -8.26 9.34 14.25
N SER A 154 -8.12 10.67 14.20
CA SER A 154 -8.26 11.44 12.96
C SER A 154 -7.22 11.06 11.89
N TYR A 155 -6.07 10.50 12.25
CA TYR A 155 -5.04 10.08 11.27
C TYR A 155 -5.44 8.84 10.49
N ILE A 156 -6.34 8.01 11.03
CA ILE A 156 -6.84 6.82 10.38
C ILE A 156 -7.49 7.17 9.03
N PRO A 157 -8.58 7.96 8.95
CA PRO A 157 -9.19 8.30 7.67
C PRO A 157 -8.25 9.11 6.76
N LEU A 158 -7.30 9.88 7.31
CA LEU A 158 -6.34 10.63 6.49
C LEU A 158 -5.41 9.71 5.69
N GLN A 159 -4.95 8.60 6.28
CA GLN A 159 -4.11 7.63 5.58
C GLN A 159 -4.87 6.91 4.47
N TYR A 160 -6.12 6.54 4.71
CA TYR A 160 -6.97 5.92 3.70
C TYR A 160 -7.28 6.89 2.56
N ALA A 161 -7.59 8.14 2.91
CA ALA A 161 -7.88 9.18 1.94
C ALA A 161 -6.66 9.57 1.10
N ALA A 162 -5.44 9.46 1.64
CA ALA A 162 -4.20 9.67 0.89
C ALA A 162 -4.10 8.74 -0.34
N PHE A 163 -4.70 7.54 -0.27
CA PHE A 163 -4.75 6.57 -1.36
C PHE A 163 -6.10 6.50 -2.07
N GLY A 164 -7.02 7.43 -1.78
CA GLY A 164 -8.37 7.44 -2.37
C GLY A 164 -9.29 6.31 -1.88
N ILE A 165 -8.96 5.68 -0.75
CA ILE A 165 -9.73 4.59 -0.15
C ILE A 165 -10.70 5.20 0.88
N LYS A 166 -11.94 4.73 0.87
CA LYS A 166 -12.93 5.08 1.90
C LYS A 166 -12.95 4.00 2.98
N LYS A 167 -12.77 4.42 4.22
CA LYS A 167 -12.93 3.57 5.40
C LYS A 167 -14.36 3.65 5.91
#